data_AF-A0A843HNN6-F1
#
_entry.id   AF-A0A843HNN6-F1
#
_cell.length_a   1.000
_cell.length_b   1.000
_cell.length_c   1.000
_cell.angle_alpha   90.00
_cell.angle_beta   90.00
_cell.angle_gamma   90.00
#
_symmetry.space_group_name_H-M   'P 1'
#
loop_
_entity.id
_entity.type
_entity.pdbx_description
1 polymer ?
#
loop_
_entity_poly.entity_id
_entity_poly.type
_entity_poly.pdbx_seq_one_letter_code
_entity_poly.pdbx_strand_id
1 'polypeptide(L)'
;MANDYVEKIDLDGEQWDLKDSPLSEQVSSLQTYSTTEINTGMKWIDGKPIYRKVVDFGSLPNNTYKDKDTGIRGVDTVINIRGYSSNGNIVLPLPNASSYDEREIQVSFTLSSGVLRITTGDDRTGYTNTKVILEYTKATS
;
A
#
# COMPACT_ATOMS: atom_id res chain seq x y z
N MET A 1 -0.09 19.21 -10.28
CA MET A 1 -0.33 18.77 -11.67
C MET A 1 -1.36 17.65 -11.57
N ALA A 2 -2.58 17.90 -12.04
CA ALA A 2 -3.60 16.86 -12.09
C ALA A 2 -3.18 15.86 -13.18
N ASN A 3 -3.43 14.57 -12.95
CA ASN A 3 -3.34 13.60 -14.04
C ASN A 3 -4.42 13.98 -15.06
N ASP A 4 -4.01 14.48 -16.22
CA ASP A 4 -4.91 14.60 -17.36
C ASP A 4 -5.25 13.18 -17.80
N TYR A 5 -6.38 12.67 -17.32
CA TYR A 5 -6.99 11.49 -17.88
C TYR A 5 -7.37 11.82 -19.32
N VAL A 6 -6.94 10.98 -20.26
CA VAL A 6 -7.41 11.07 -21.65
C VAL A 6 -8.92 10.84 -21.59
N GLU A 7 -9.72 11.90 -21.79
CA GLU A 7 -11.18 11.81 -21.66
C GLU A 7 -11.84 11.19 -22.90
N LYS A 8 -11.11 11.13 -24.03
CA LYS A 8 -11.64 10.66 -25.31
C LYS A 8 -10.59 9.88 -26.08
N ILE A 9 -10.98 8.73 -26.63
CA ILE A 9 -10.21 8.01 -27.64
C ILE A 9 -10.93 8.16 -28.97
N ASP A 10 -10.18 8.52 -30.01
CA ASP A 10 -10.64 8.49 -31.40
C ASP A 10 -10.18 7.16 -32.02
N LEU A 11 -11.15 6.30 -32.31
CA LEU A 11 -10.94 5.07 -33.06
C LEU A 11 -11.78 5.17 -34.32
N ASP A 12 -11.11 5.13 -35.48
CA ASP A 12 -11.73 5.13 -36.80
C ASP A 12 -12.69 6.32 -37.06
N GLY A 13 -12.42 7.49 -36.45
CA GLY A 13 -13.21 8.70 -36.62
C GLY A 13 -14.42 8.80 -35.68
N GLU A 14 -14.60 7.84 -34.77
CA GLU A 14 -15.62 7.88 -33.74
C GLU A 14 -14.98 8.25 -32.40
N GLN A 15 -15.50 9.31 -31.76
CA GLN A 15 -15.05 9.73 -30.44
C GLN A 15 -15.82 9.01 -29.35
N TRP A 16 -15.09 8.24 -28.55
CA TRP A 16 -15.65 7.54 -27.40
C TRP A 16 -15.32 8.30 -26.13
N ASP A 17 -16.34 8.80 -25.43
CA ASP A 17 -16.17 9.37 -24.10
C ASP A 17 -15.87 8.24 -23.12
N LEU A 18 -14.67 8.26 -22.55
CA LEU A 18 -14.26 7.23 -21.61
C LEU A 18 -15.04 7.31 -20.29
N LYS A 19 -15.65 8.45 -19.95
CA LYS A 19 -16.36 8.62 -18.68
C LYS A 19 -17.56 7.68 -18.54
N ASP A 20 -18.22 7.36 -19.64
CA ASP A 20 -19.39 6.46 -19.66
C ASP A 20 -19.04 5.02 -20.07
N SER A 21 -17.76 4.73 -20.29
CA SER A 21 -17.30 3.39 -20.63
C SER A 21 -17.26 2.49 -19.39
N PRO A 22 -17.69 1.22 -19.47
CA PRO A 22 -17.45 0.23 -18.40
C PRO A 22 -15.96 -0.02 -18.13
N LEU A 23 -15.07 0.47 -18.99
CA LEU A 23 -13.62 0.44 -18.78
C LEU A 23 -13.13 1.52 -17.79
N SER A 24 -13.84 2.64 -17.62
CA SER A 24 -13.41 3.70 -16.69
C SER A 24 -13.51 3.27 -15.23
N GLU A 25 -14.56 2.53 -14.89
CA GLU A 25 -14.75 1.96 -13.56
C GLU A 25 -13.67 0.91 -13.24
N GLN A 26 -13.33 0.07 -14.24
CA GLN A 26 -12.23 -0.90 -14.10
C GLN A 26 -10.88 -0.21 -13.91
N VAL A 27 -10.56 0.81 -14.73
CA VAL A 27 -9.32 1.59 -14.59
C VAL A 27 -9.26 2.33 -13.25
N SER A 28 -10.37 2.92 -12.81
CA SER A 28 -10.49 3.58 -11.51
C SER A 28 -10.24 2.61 -10.35
N SER A 29 -10.76 1.37 -10.44
CA SER A 29 -10.56 0.35 -9.42
C SER A 29 -9.09 -0.08 -9.28
N LEU A 30 -8.32 -0.12 -10.38
CA LEU A 30 -6.88 -0.41 -10.38
C LEU A 30 -6.04 0.70 -9.74
N GLN A 31 -6.52 1.95 -9.83
CA GLN A 31 -5.84 3.12 -9.28
C GLN A 31 -6.24 3.44 -7.84
N THR A 32 -7.31 2.81 -7.34
CA THR A 32 -7.82 3.03 -5.99
C THR A 32 -7.06 2.18 -4.96
N TYR A 33 -6.61 2.81 -3.88
CA TYR A 33 -6.03 2.10 -2.74
C TYR A 33 -7.14 1.45 -1.91
N SER A 34 -6.97 0.17 -1.54
CA SER A 34 -8.00 -0.60 -0.84
C SER A 34 -7.42 -1.46 0.27
N THR A 35 -8.26 -1.79 1.26
CA THR A 35 -7.98 -2.78 2.30
C THR A 35 -8.19 -4.22 1.81
N THR A 36 -8.69 -4.40 0.60
CA THR A 36 -8.69 -5.66 -0.13
C THR A 36 -7.44 -5.74 -1.02
N GLU A 37 -6.96 -6.95 -1.28
CA GLU A 37 -5.88 -7.17 -2.25
C GLU A 37 -6.37 -6.79 -3.66
N ILE A 38 -5.60 -5.95 -4.35
CA ILE A 38 -5.88 -5.52 -5.72
C ILE A 38 -4.68 -5.86 -6.60
N ASN A 39 -4.93 -6.49 -7.75
CA ASN A 39 -3.94 -6.54 -8.83
C ASN A 39 -3.84 -5.14 -9.44
N THR A 40 -2.65 -4.54 -9.46
CA THR A 40 -2.46 -3.16 -9.89
C THR A 40 -2.45 -2.97 -11.41
N GLY A 41 -2.44 -4.06 -12.19
CA GLY A 41 -2.21 -4.03 -13.63
C GLY A 41 -0.74 -3.80 -14.02
N MET A 42 0.13 -3.48 -13.05
CA MET A 42 1.57 -3.36 -13.25
C MET A 42 2.26 -4.72 -13.11
N LYS A 43 3.44 -4.84 -13.72
CA LYS A 43 4.32 -6.01 -13.58
C LYS A 43 5.64 -5.59 -12.97
N TRP A 44 6.26 -6.50 -12.22
CA TRP A 44 7.64 -6.37 -11.80
C TRP A 44 8.60 -6.68 -12.95
N ILE A 45 9.90 -6.44 -12.77
CA ILE A 45 10.92 -6.60 -13.83
C ILE A 45 11.06 -8.04 -14.34
N ASP A 46 10.59 -9.03 -13.58
CA ASP A 46 10.52 -10.44 -13.95
C ASP A 46 9.20 -10.83 -14.65
N GLY A 47 8.32 -9.86 -14.91
CA GLY A 47 7.04 -10.05 -15.57
C GLY A 47 5.90 -10.50 -14.66
N LYS A 48 6.13 -10.74 -13.36
CA LYS A 48 5.08 -11.14 -12.41
C LYS A 48 4.13 -9.97 -12.09
N PRO A 49 2.81 -10.19 -11.96
CA PRO A 49 1.87 -9.13 -11.58
C PRO A 49 2.17 -8.56 -10.19
N ILE A 50 2.06 -7.23 -10.04
CA ILE A 50 2.17 -6.54 -8.76
C ILE A 50 0.78 -6.41 -8.13
N TYR A 51 0.65 -6.95 -6.92
CA TYR A 51 -0.53 -6.78 -6.07
C TYR A 51 -0.26 -5.70 -5.02
N ARG A 52 -1.32 -5.00 -4.61
CA ARG A 52 -1.28 -3.97 -3.56
C ARG A 52 -2.37 -4.25 -2.52
N LYS A 53 -2.05 -3.99 -1.25
CA LYS A 53 -3.03 -3.95 -0.16
C LYS A 53 -2.68 -2.84 0.84
N VAL A 54 -3.68 -2.11 1.32
CA VAL A 54 -3.57 -1.19 2.45
C VAL A 54 -3.96 -1.91 3.73
N VAL A 55 -3.09 -1.82 4.74
CA VAL A 55 -3.31 -2.40 6.06
C VAL A 55 -3.48 -1.26 7.06
N ASP A 56 -4.65 -1.22 7.69
CA ASP A 56 -4.95 -0.26 8.75
C ASP A 56 -4.43 -0.77 10.11
N PHE A 57 -3.51 -0.06 10.73
CA PHE A 57 -3.01 -0.41 12.06
C PHE A 57 -3.73 0.33 13.19
N GLY A 58 -4.53 1.37 12.89
CA GLY A 58 -5.03 2.29 13.91
C GLY A 58 -3.86 2.91 14.69
N SER A 59 -3.92 2.83 16.03
CA SER A 59 -2.84 3.33 16.89
C SER A 59 -1.57 2.49 16.83
N LEU A 60 -0.43 3.18 16.80
CA LEU A 60 0.88 2.59 17.03
C LEU A 60 1.07 2.12 18.50
N PRO A 61 1.97 1.17 18.75
CA PRO A 61 2.25 0.67 20.11
C PRO A 61 3.11 1.64 20.96
N ASN A 62 3.18 1.37 22.26
CA ASN A 62 4.11 2.03 23.18
C ASN A 62 5.40 1.21 23.31
N ASN A 63 6.48 1.69 22.68
CA ASN A 63 7.82 1.09 22.73
C ASN A 63 7.83 -0.45 22.65
N THR A 64 7.10 -0.98 21.66
CA THR A 64 6.95 -2.41 21.43
C THR A 64 6.53 -2.64 19.98
N TYR A 65 6.07 -3.85 19.65
CA TYR A 65 5.56 -4.18 18.33
C TYR A 65 4.05 -4.42 18.34
N LYS A 66 3.45 -4.24 17.17
CA LYS A 66 2.07 -4.59 16.87
C LYS A 66 2.03 -5.40 15.58
N ASP A 67 1.40 -6.56 15.64
CA ASP A 67 1.22 -7.46 14.51
C ASP A 67 -0.19 -7.34 13.93
N LYS A 68 -0.28 -7.49 12.61
CA LYS A 68 -1.55 -7.67 11.90
C LYS A 68 -1.41 -8.74 10.83
N ASP A 69 -2.20 -9.81 10.94
CA ASP A 69 -2.35 -10.74 9.82
C ASP A 69 -3.07 -10.01 8.69
N THR A 70 -2.44 -10.03 7.52
CA THR A 70 -2.96 -9.36 6.31
C THR A 70 -3.88 -10.27 5.50
N GLY A 71 -3.89 -11.58 5.78
CA GLY A 71 -4.54 -12.60 4.95
C GLY A 71 -3.81 -12.86 3.61
N ILE A 72 -2.70 -12.15 3.33
CA ILE A 72 -1.90 -12.35 2.13
C ILE A 72 -1.10 -13.64 2.29
N ARG A 73 -1.08 -14.48 1.25
CA ARG A 73 -0.33 -15.75 1.21
C ARG A 73 0.31 -15.94 -0.17
N GLY A 74 1.33 -16.81 -0.24
CA GLY A 74 2.02 -17.14 -1.49
C GLY A 74 2.84 -15.97 -2.07
N VAL A 75 3.34 -15.09 -1.20
CA VAL A 75 4.20 -13.98 -1.64
C VAL A 75 5.54 -14.54 -2.09
N ASP A 76 6.00 -14.07 -3.25
CA ASP A 76 7.33 -14.37 -3.77
C ASP A 76 8.30 -13.25 -3.42
N THR A 77 8.00 -12.03 -3.87
CA THR A 77 8.85 -10.86 -3.61
C THR A 77 8.02 -9.71 -3.07
N VAL A 78 8.46 -9.10 -1.96
CA VAL A 78 7.93 -7.80 -1.52
C VAL A 78 8.64 -6.70 -2.30
N ILE A 79 7.86 -5.91 -3.03
CA ILE A 79 8.38 -4.84 -3.89
C ILE A 79 8.50 -3.52 -3.13
N ASN A 80 7.52 -3.22 -2.28
CA ASN A 80 7.48 -1.97 -1.55
C ASN A 80 6.70 -2.10 -0.24
N ILE A 81 7.23 -1.47 0.82
CA ILE A 81 6.53 -1.22 2.07
C ILE A 81 6.64 0.27 2.32
N ARG A 82 5.52 0.97 2.30
CA ARG A 82 5.45 2.41 2.56
C ARG A 82 4.18 2.76 3.31
N GLY A 83 4.08 3.96 3.85
CA GLY A 83 2.84 4.39 4.49
C GLY A 83 3.01 5.65 5.31
N TYR A 84 2.06 5.86 6.22
CA TYR A 84 2.13 6.96 7.16
C TYR A 84 1.51 6.59 8.51
N SER A 85 1.89 7.35 9.53
CA SER A 85 1.21 7.40 10.81
C SER A 85 1.00 8.85 11.22
N SER A 86 -0.18 9.20 11.75
CA SER A 86 -0.54 10.57 12.12
C SER A 86 -1.19 10.63 13.50
N ASN A 87 -0.83 11.67 14.25
CA ASN A 87 -1.50 12.07 15.50
C ASN A 87 -2.42 13.30 15.32
N GLY A 88 -2.68 13.70 14.07
CA GLY A 88 -3.45 14.90 13.72
C GLY A 88 -2.61 16.18 13.56
N ASN A 89 -1.42 16.26 14.16
CA ASN A 89 -0.51 17.40 14.06
C ASN A 89 0.76 17.08 13.27
N ILE A 90 1.32 15.89 13.48
CA ILE A 90 2.55 15.40 12.86
C ILE A 90 2.22 14.13 12.08
N VAL A 91 2.75 14.05 10.87
CA VAL A 91 2.72 12.84 10.03
C VAL A 91 4.13 12.29 9.92
N LEU A 92 4.28 11.02 10.27
CA LEU A 92 5.53 10.28 10.07
C LEU A 92 5.40 9.38 8.85
N PRO A 93 6.39 9.35 7.95
CA PRO A 93 6.46 8.34 6.91
C PRO A 93 6.70 6.96 7.54
N LEU A 94 6.26 5.90 6.88
CA LEU A 94 6.58 4.54 7.28
C LEU A 94 7.38 3.84 6.16
N PRO A 95 8.46 3.11 6.49
CA PRO A 95 9.18 3.14 7.77
C PRO A 95 9.69 4.55 8.11
N ASN A 96 9.78 4.87 9.41
CA ASN A 96 10.30 6.15 9.87
C ASN A 96 11.74 5.97 10.34
N ALA A 97 12.71 6.47 9.57
CA ALA A 97 14.07 6.63 10.06
C ALA A 97 14.15 7.87 10.97
N SER A 98 14.89 7.78 12.08
CA SER A 98 15.14 8.92 12.96
C SER A 98 16.62 9.03 13.26
N SER A 99 17.12 10.24 13.50
CA SER A 99 18.49 10.44 14.00
C SER A 99 18.64 10.10 15.49
N TYR A 100 17.54 9.71 16.13
CA TYR A 100 17.51 9.18 17.49
C TYR A 100 17.01 7.74 17.40
N ASP A 101 17.85 6.74 17.71
CA ASP A 101 17.54 5.31 17.52
C ASP A 101 16.21 4.90 18.16
N GLU A 102 15.91 5.44 19.35
CA GLU A 102 14.64 5.19 20.07
C GLU A 102 13.39 5.70 19.33
N ARG A 103 13.53 6.59 18.34
CA ARG A 103 12.40 7.17 17.61
C ARG A 103 12.13 6.48 16.28
N GLU A 104 12.88 5.45 15.93
CA GLU A 104 12.66 4.68 14.72
C GLU A 104 11.31 3.96 14.73
N ILE A 105 10.73 3.81 13.53
CA ILE A 105 9.57 2.96 13.30
C ILE A 105 9.92 1.98 12.19
N GLN A 106 10.14 0.74 12.56
CA GLN A 106 10.38 -0.36 11.63
C GLN A 106 9.05 -0.93 11.15
N VAL A 107 8.97 -1.28 9.87
CA VAL A 107 7.88 -2.06 9.31
C VAL A 107 8.47 -3.28 8.60
N SER A 108 8.00 -4.47 8.96
CA SER A 108 8.48 -5.73 8.38
C SER A 108 7.31 -6.64 8.00
N PHE A 109 7.45 -7.38 6.91
CA PHE A 109 6.47 -8.36 6.46
C PHE A 109 7.08 -9.77 6.48
N THR A 110 6.41 -10.71 7.12
CA THR A 110 6.84 -12.11 7.20
C THR A 110 6.17 -12.92 6.10
N LEU A 111 6.94 -13.33 5.09
CA LEU A 111 6.43 -14.01 3.88
C LEU A 111 5.62 -15.28 4.19
N SER A 112 6.10 -16.10 5.13
CA SER A 112 5.51 -17.41 5.44
C SER A 112 4.14 -17.32 6.12
N SER A 113 3.95 -16.32 6.97
CA SER A 113 2.71 -16.14 7.75
C SER A 113 1.80 -15.04 7.20
N GLY A 114 2.30 -14.17 6.32
CA GLY A 114 1.58 -13.00 5.85
C GLY A 114 1.33 -11.95 6.92
N VAL A 115 2.11 -11.97 8.01
CA VAL A 115 2.00 -11.00 9.10
C VAL A 115 2.82 -9.76 8.77
N LEU A 116 2.18 -8.60 8.91
CA LEU A 116 2.84 -7.30 8.88
C LEU A 116 3.02 -6.82 10.32
N ARG A 117 4.24 -6.41 10.66
CA ARG A 117 4.63 -5.92 11.98
C ARG A 117 5.06 -4.46 11.89
N ILE A 118 4.61 -3.65 12.83
CA ILE A 118 5.20 -2.34 13.12
C ILE A 118 5.86 -2.40 14.50
N THR A 119 7.12 -1.98 14.58
CA THR A 119 7.88 -1.86 15.84
C THR A 119 8.20 -0.40 16.08
N THR A 120 7.97 0.09 17.30
CA THR A 120 8.32 1.45 17.74
C THR A 120 9.35 1.38 18.85
N GLY A 121 10.33 2.30 18.85
CA GLY A 121 11.32 2.40 19.94
C GLY A 121 10.93 3.36 21.08
N ASP A 122 9.77 4.02 20.97
CA ASP A 122 9.26 5.01 21.93
C ASP A 122 7.72 4.91 22.00
N ASP A 123 7.11 5.63 22.94
CA ASP A 123 5.66 5.75 23.01
C ASP A 123 5.12 6.50 21.80
N ARG A 124 4.45 5.76 20.91
CA ARG A 124 3.78 6.30 19.72
C ARG A 124 2.27 6.13 19.78
N THR A 125 1.69 5.79 20.93
CA THR A 125 0.24 5.52 21.06
C THR A 125 -0.66 6.67 20.64
N GLY A 126 -0.15 7.91 20.71
CA GLY A 126 -0.83 9.10 20.20
C GLY A 126 -0.98 9.17 18.67
N TYR A 127 -0.24 8.36 17.90
CA TYR A 127 -0.40 8.28 16.45
C TYR A 127 -1.48 7.25 16.11
N THR A 128 -2.72 7.72 16.04
CA THR A 128 -3.94 6.89 15.97
C THR A 128 -4.41 6.57 14.55
N ASN A 129 -3.89 7.27 13.53
CA ASN A 129 -4.20 6.98 12.13
C ASN A 129 -2.95 6.45 11.40
N THR A 130 -2.84 5.12 11.32
CA THR A 130 -1.71 4.44 10.71
C THR A 130 -2.15 3.56 9.54
N LYS A 131 -1.57 3.79 8.36
CA LYS A 131 -1.84 3.02 7.14
C LYS A 131 -0.52 2.57 6.52
N VAL A 132 -0.40 1.26 6.26
CA VAL A 132 0.74 0.68 5.53
C VAL A 132 0.26 0.16 4.18
N ILE A 133 0.96 0.53 3.12
CA ILE A 133 0.78 0.05 1.75
C ILE A 133 1.86 -1.01 1.52
N LEU A 134 1.41 -2.22 1.19
CA LEU A 134 2.27 -3.33 0.79
C LEU A 134 2.07 -3.62 -0.69
N GLU A 135 3.15 -3.58 -1.47
CA GLU A 135 3.19 -4.00 -2.88
C GLU A 135 4.10 -5.22 -3.03
N TYR A 136 3.65 -6.24 -3.75
CA TYR A 136 4.34 -7.53 -3.81
C TYR A 136 3.93 -8.35 -5.04
N THR A 137 4.76 -9.33 -5.39
CA THR A 137 4.45 -10.37 -6.38
C THR A 137 4.07 -11.68 -5.68
N LYS A 138 3.30 -12.53 -6.37
CA LYS A 138 3.00 -13.89 -5.91
C LYS A 138 3.89 -14.91 -6.60
N ALA A 139 4.15 -16.03 -5.91
CA ALA A 139 4.83 -17.16 -6.50
C ALA A 139 3.97 -17.72 -7.64
N THR A 140 4.59 -17.99 -8.78
CA THR A 140 3.98 -18.80 -9.84
C THR A 140 4.04 -20.26 -9.42
N SER A 141 2.88 -20.92 -9.44
CA SER A 141 2.79 -22.38 -9.30
C SER A 141 3.50 -23.09 -10.44
#